data_AF-A0A949Z3E9-F1
#
_entry.id   AF-A0A949Z3E9-F1
#
_cell.length_a   1.000
_cell.length_b   1.000
_cell.length_c   1.000
_cell.angle_alpha   90.00
_cell.angle_beta   90.00
_cell.angle_gamma   90.00
#
_symmetry.space_group_name_H-M   'P 1'
#
loop_
_entity.id
_entity.type
_entity.pdbx_description
1 polymer ?
#
loop_
_entity_poly.entity_id
_entity_poly.type
_entity_poly.pdbx_seq_one_letter_code
_entity_poly.pdbx_strand_id
1 'polypeptide(L)'
;MNRSANNEIITLYDVSLVCGAAPAIGCGSRAKPLLMDLEEQSTIKEAWLNRAGTIVAIVWSGPAQTAEVAKAIFERHEIQYTEWRDDRPTSFQKEGSWLRGAEVDRLSLEEAREIAETSVAKAARDRLVSAEEAARIRSDIEAYFREELIKLRTKQELLQDAQGKFQEAVLDIYEKHIGIERTAGVRAHGIQNPFNRADREETSSCCP
;
A
#
# COMPACT_ATOMS: atom_id res chain seq x y z
N MET A 1 -14.87 -18.66 36.42
CA MET A 1 -15.62 -18.43 35.17
C MET A 1 -16.08 -16.98 35.15
N ASN A 2 -15.52 -16.15 34.28
CA ASN A 2 -16.09 -14.89 33.78
C ASN A 2 -15.08 -14.20 32.86
N ARG A 3 -15.30 -14.29 31.55
CA ARG A 3 -14.91 -13.25 30.58
C ARG A 3 -16.04 -13.22 29.56
N SER A 4 -16.80 -12.13 29.61
CA SER A 4 -17.90 -11.82 28.71
C SER A 4 -17.46 -12.05 27.27
N ALA A 5 -18.16 -12.93 26.55
CA ALA A 5 -18.05 -13.01 25.11
C ALA A 5 -18.58 -11.67 24.56
N ASN A 6 -17.68 -10.78 24.14
CA ASN A 6 -18.05 -9.59 23.39
C ASN A 6 -18.72 -10.08 22.11
N ASN A 7 -20.04 -9.93 22.03
CA ASN A 7 -20.84 -10.29 20.87
C ASN A 7 -20.70 -9.19 19.80
N GLU A 8 -19.46 -8.91 19.40
CA GLU A 8 -19.17 -7.95 18.34
C GLU A 8 -19.68 -8.52 17.02
N ILE A 9 -20.41 -7.68 16.28
CA ILE A 9 -20.88 -8.03 14.94
C ILE A 9 -19.73 -7.66 14.01
N ILE A 10 -19.14 -8.66 13.38
CA ILE A 10 -17.99 -8.48 12.47
C ILE A 10 -18.40 -8.96 11.08
N THR A 11 -18.07 -8.18 10.07
CA THR A 11 -18.19 -8.59 8.66
C THR A 11 -16.82 -8.53 8.00
N LEU A 12 -16.49 -9.58 7.24
CA LEU A 12 -15.25 -9.67 6.48
C LEU A 12 -15.54 -9.41 5.01
N TYR A 13 -14.58 -8.78 4.34
CA TYR A 13 -14.64 -8.45 2.93
C TYR A 13 -13.34 -8.85 2.28
N ASP A 14 -13.40 -9.73 1.29
CA ASP A 14 -12.27 -9.97 0.40
C ASP A 14 -12.07 -8.73 -0.46
N VAL A 15 -10.83 -8.25 -0.54
CA VAL A 15 -10.45 -7.05 -1.30
C VAL A 15 -9.14 -7.28 -2.05
N SER A 16 -8.85 -6.46 -3.06
CA SER A 16 -7.58 -6.48 -3.80
C SER A 16 -6.74 -5.25 -3.45
N LEU A 17 -6.35 -5.13 -2.18
CA LEU A 17 -5.49 -4.06 -1.67
C LEU A 17 -4.02 -4.46 -1.57
N VAL A 18 -3.56 -5.43 -2.37
CA VAL A 18 -2.16 -5.88 -2.41
C VAL A 18 -1.27 -4.82 -3.07
N CYS A 19 -0.11 -4.53 -2.49
CA CYS A 19 0.83 -3.56 -3.02
C CYS A 19 1.49 -4.04 -4.34
N GLY A 20 1.53 -3.18 -5.35
CA GLY A 20 2.20 -3.45 -6.63
C GLY A 20 3.72 -3.61 -6.46
N ALA A 21 4.35 -2.69 -5.73
CA ALA A 21 5.79 -2.71 -5.49
C ALA A 21 6.24 -3.82 -4.54
N ALA A 22 5.40 -4.17 -3.55
CA ALA A 22 5.68 -5.15 -2.50
C ALA A 22 4.52 -6.18 -2.34
N PRO A 23 4.42 -7.21 -3.20
CA PRO A 23 3.25 -8.11 -3.27
C PRO A 23 2.96 -8.96 -2.03
N ALA A 24 3.93 -9.04 -1.10
CA ALA A 24 3.76 -9.78 0.14
C ALA A 24 2.95 -9.02 1.19
N ILE A 25 2.63 -7.73 0.94
CA ILE A 25 1.93 -6.85 1.87
C ILE A 25 0.82 -6.05 1.18
N GLY A 26 -0.10 -5.54 1.98
CA GLY A 26 -1.11 -4.59 1.54
C GLY A 26 -0.53 -3.21 1.21
N CYS A 27 -1.20 -2.48 0.33
CA CYS A 27 -0.88 -1.11 -0.06
C CYS A 27 -1.42 -0.14 1.01
N GLY A 28 -0.54 0.32 1.89
CA GLY A 28 -0.91 1.22 2.99
C GLY A 28 -1.51 2.54 2.49
N SER A 29 -0.91 3.12 1.44
CA SER A 29 -1.34 4.38 0.84
C SER A 29 -2.76 4.33 0.26
N ARG A 30 -3.21 3.18 -0.27
CA ARG A 30 -4.60 2.98 -0.72
C ARG A 30 -5.55 2.55 0.39
N ALA A 31 -5.07 1.78 1.35
CA ALA A 31 -5.91 1.28 2.45
C ALA A 31 -6.27 2.39 3.45
N LYS A 32 -5.34 3.31 3.73
CA LYS A 32 -5.54 4.37 4.72
C LYS A 32 -6.80 5.22 4.51
N PRO A 33 -7.05 5.83 3.34
CA PRO A 33 -8.26 6.62 3.13
C PRO A 33 -9.54 5.77 3.25
N LEU A 34 -9.52 4.51 2.80
CA LEU A 34 -10.64 3.59 3.01
C LEU A 34 -10.93 3.38 4.51
N LEU A 35 -9.91 2.99 5.28
CA LEU A 35 -10.10 2.66 6.69
C LEU A 35 -10.53 3.90 7.51
N MET A 36 -10.02 5.08 7.17
CA MET A 36 -10.44 6.33 7.80
C MET A 36 -11.91 6.64 7.51
N ASP A 37 -12.34 6.61 6.25
CA ASP A 37 -13.73 6.85 5.88
C ASP A 37 -14.71 5.84 6.50
N LEU A 38 -14.29 4.57 6.63
CA LEU A 38 -15.06 3.54 7.32
C LEU A 38 -15.24 3.90 8.81
N GLU A 39 -14.18 4.29 9.50
CA GLU A 39 -14.23 4.61 10.93
C GLU A 39 -14.86 5.97 11.27
N GLU A 40 -15.01 6.85 10.29
CA GLU A 40 -15.81 8.07 10.43
C GLU A 40 -17.32 7.77 10.54
N GLN A 41 -17.77 6.58 10.13
CA GLN A 41 -19.17 6.19 10.23
C GLN A 41 -19.54 5.80 11.66
N SER A 42 -20.55 6.43 12.24
CA SER A 42 -21.02 6.12 13.60
C SER A 42 -21.51 4.68 13.78
N THR A 43 -21.89 4.01 12.70
CA THR A 43 -22.30 2.59 12.66
C THR A 43 -21.12 1.62 12.65
N ILE A 44 -19.90 2.10 12.37
CA ILE A 44 -18.66 1.32 12.36
C ILE A 44 -17.87 1.66 13.62
N LYS A 45 -17.56 0.63 14.42
CA LYS A 45 -16.72 0.78 15.60
C LYS A 45 -15.24 0.80 15.21
N GLU A 46 -14.85 -0.10 14.29
CA GLU A 46 -13.46 -0.30 13.87
C GLU A 46 -13.41 -0.88 12.45
N ALA A 47 -12.36 -0.52 11.70
CA ALA A 47 -12.06 -1.10 10.39
C ALA A 47 -10.59 -1.51 10.31
N TRP A 48 -10.37 -2.76 9.92
CA TRP A 48 -9.06 -3.39 9.94
C TRP A 48 -8.68 -3.94 8.58
N LEU A 49 -7.42 -3.81 8.21
CA LEU A 49 -6.83 -4.49 7.04
C LEU A 49 -5.90 -5.60 7.53
N ASN A 50 -5.98 -6.79 6.94
CA ASN A 50 -4.97 -7.80 7.19
C ASN A 50 -3.63 -7.39 6.54
N ARG A 51 -2.51 -7.85 7.08
CA ARG A 51 -1.17 -7.47 6.58
C ARG A 51 -0.98 -7.70 5.08
N ALA A 52 -1.60 -8.73 4.51
CA ALA A 52 -1.50 -9.07 3.09
C ALA A 52 -2.30 -8.12 2.17
N GLY A 53 -3.22 -7.30 2.71
CA GLY A 53 -4.08 -6.43 1.92
C GLY A 53 -5.17 -7.19 1.14
N THR A 54 -5.57 -8.36 1.61
CA THR A 54 -6.56 -9.22 0.95
C THR A 54 -7.89 -9.25 1.66
N ILE A 55 -7.96 -8.81 2.92
CA ILE A 55 -9.17 -8.83 3.73
C ILE A 55 -9.30 -7.51 4.49
N VAL A 56 -10.46 -6.87 4.33
CA VAL A 56 -10.93 -5.81 5.22
C VAL A 56 -11.96 -6.39 6.16
N ALA A 57 -11.89 -6.01 7.42
CA ALA A 57 -12.79 -6.50 8.45
C ALA A 57 -13.37 -5.33 9.22
N ILE A 58 -14.70 -5.30 9.31
CA ILE A 58 -15.46 -4.21 9.89
C ILE A 58 -16.14 -4.71 11.15
N VAL A 59 -15.87 -4.04 12.27
CA VAL A 59 -16.54 -4.24 13.55
C VAL A 59 -17.66 -3.22 13.66
N TRP A 60 -18.90 -3.68 13.76
CA TRP A 60 -20.08 -2.81 13.75
C TRP A 60 -20.51 -2.40 15.15
N SER A 61 -21.02 -1.17 15.26
CA SER A 61 -21.63 -0.63 16.47
C SER A 61 -23.02 -1.21 16.75
N GLY A 62 -23.70 -1.80 15.75
CA GLY A 62 -25.03 -2.38 15.90
C GLY A 62 -25.55 -3.13 14.66
N PRO A 63 -26.73 -3.78 14.75
CA PRO A 63 -27.21 -4.76 13.76
C PRO A 63 -28.02 -4.24 12.56
N ALA A 64 -28.26 -2.92 12.38
CA ALA A 64 -29.13 -2.42 11.30
C ALA A 64 -28.36 -1.87 10.09
N GLN A 65 -28.57 -2.47 8.91
CA GLN A 65 -28.15 -2.02 7.56
C GLN A 65 -26.72 -1.49 7.45
N THR A 66 -25.81 -2.26 8.03
CA THR A 66 -24.39 -1.94 8.07
C THR A 66 -23.69 -2.20 6.74
N ALA A 67 -24.09 -3.25 6.01
CA ALA A 67 -23.48 -3.62 4.73
C ALA A 67 -23.63 -2.54 3.65
N GLU A 68 -24.76 -1.83 3.61
CA GLU A 68 -24.99 -0.72 2.68
C GLU A 68 -24.04 0.46 2.93
N VAL A 69 -23.67 0.71 4.19
CA VAL A 69 -22.72 1.76 4.57
C VAL A 69 -21.31 1.40 4.05
N ALA A 70 -20.85 0.18 4.29
CA ALA A 70 -19.57 -0.28 3.78
C ALA A 70 -19.50 -0.25 2.25
N LYS A 71 -20.57 -0.70 1.58
CA LYS A 71 -20.69 -0.69 0.12
C LYS A 71 -20.40 0.69 -0.48
N ALA A 72 -21.09 1.72 -0.01
CA ALA A 72 -20.93 3.08 -0.55
C ALA A 72 -19.48 3.60 -0.39
N ILE A 73 -18.80 3.18 0.67
CA ILE A 73 -17.43 3.59 0.96
C ILE A 73 -16.44 2.81 0.07
N PHE A 74 -16.58 1.49 -0.06
CA PHE A 74 -15.76 0.71 -0.99
C PHE A 74 -15.88 1.21 -2.44
N GLU A 75 -17.11 1.52 -2.88
CA GLU A 75 -17.37 2.08 -4.22
C GLU A 75 -16.70 3.45 -4.40
N ARG A 76 -16.78 4.34 -3.40
CA ARG A 76 -16.13 5.65 -3.42
C ARG A 76 -14.61 5.56 -3.58
N HIS A 77 -13.99 4.58 -2.93
CA HIS A 77 -12.54 4.33 -3.01
C HIS A 77 -12.12 3.44 -4.18
N GLU A 78 -13.09 3.05 -5.03
CA GLU A 78 -12.90 2.17 -6.19
C GLU A 78 -12.22 0.84 -5.81
N ILE A 79 -12.68 0.24 -4.71
CA ILE A 79 -12.18 -1.03 -4.20
C ILE A 79 -13.20 -2.11 -4.51
N GLN A 80 -12.78 -3.08 -5.32
CA GLN A 80 -13.56 -4.30 -5.54
C GLN A 80 -13.60 -5.09 -4.24
N TYR A 81 -14.79 -5.55 -3.88
CA TYR A 81 -14.99 -6.28 -2.65
C TYR A 81 -16.00 -7.42 -2.82
N THR A 82 -15.82 -8.49 -2.06
CA THR A 82 -16.81 -9.56 -1.90
C THR A 82 -17.07 -9.75 -0.41
N GLU A 83 -18.31 -9.60 0.02
CA GLU A 83 -18.69 -9.88 1.41
C GLU A 83 -18.52 -11.36 1.70
N TRP A 84 -17.81 -11.66 2.78
CA TRP A 84 -17.58 -13.01 3.25
C TRP A 84 -18.40 -13.28 4.50
N ARG A 85 -19.24 -14.33 4.45
CA ARG A 85 -19.98 -14.88 5.59
C ARG A 85 -19.37 -16.22 6.01
N ASP A 86 -18.31 -16.18 6.81
CA ASP A 86 -17.72 -17.37 7.44
C ASP A 86 -17.39 -17.08 8.91
N ASP A 87 -17.36 -18.11 9.73
CA ASP A 87 -17.40 -18.07 11.20
C ASP A 87 -16.02 -17.97 11.88
N ARG A 88 -15.00 -17.45 11.19
CA ARG A 88 -13.63 -17.40 11.71
C ARG A 88 -13.23 -16.04 12.28
N PRO A 89 -13.31 -15.82 13.61
CA PRO A 89 -12.53 -14.79 14.27
C PRO A 89 -11.56 -15.43 15.27
N THR A 90 -10.40 -15.89 14.80
CA THR A 90 -9.27 -16.23 15.69
C THR A 90 -7.97 -15.52 15.34
N SER A 91 -7.87 -14.88 14.16
CA SER A 91 -6.63 -14.21 13.71
C SER A 91 -6.54 -12.73 14.04
N PHE A 92 -7.67 -12.07 14.34
CA PHE A 92 -7.72 -10.65 14.72
C PHE A 92 -6.85 -10.29 15.93
N GLN A 93 -6.62 -11.27 16.80
CA GLN A 93 -5.87 -11.10 18.05
C GLN A 93 -4.36 -11.27 17.88
N LYS A 94 -3.88 -11.65 16.68
CA LYS A 94 -2.45 -11.82 16.44
C LYS A 94 -1.83 -10.46 16.10
N GLU A 95 -0.98 -9.98 16.99
CA GLU A 95 -0.23 -8.74 16.81
C GLU A 95 0.49 -8.71 15.45
N GLY A 96 0.44 -7.55 14.78
CA GLY A 96 1.07 -7.31 13.47
C GLY A 96 0.39 -8.01 12.29
N SER A 97 -0.68 -8.78 12.51
CA SER A 97 -1.42 -9.45 11.42
C SER A 97 -2.55 -8.59 10.86
N TRP A 98 -2.98 -7.59 11.62
CA TRP A 98 -4.04 -6.65 11.28
C TRP A 98 -3.59 -5.23 11.63
N LEU A 99 -4.03 -4.27 10.81
CA LEU A 99 -3.65 -2.86 10.91
C LEU A 99 -4.89 -1.98 10.77
N ARG A 100 -5.02 -0.98 11.63
CA ARG A 100 -6.16 -0.05 11.68
C ARG A 100 -5.74 1.36 11.31
N GLY A 101 -6.59 2.10 10.60
CA GLY A 101 -6.41 3.54 10.36
C GLY A 101 -4.98 3.92 9.95
N ALA A 102 -4.29 4.73 10.75
CA ALA A 102 -2.91 5.16 10.48
C ALA A 102 -1.84 4.05 10.67
N GLU A 103 -2.14 2.91 11.30
CA GLU A 103 -1.17 1.82 11.45
C GLU A 103 -0.76 1.21 10.10
N VAL A 104 -1.60 1.31 9.07
CA VAL A 104 -1.24 0.89 7.71
C VAL A 104 -0.08 1.69 7.11
N ASP A 105 0.29 2.84 7.70
CA ASP A 105 1.52 3.55 7.36
C ASP A 105 2.75 2.64 7.54
N ARG A 106 2.71 1.65 8.45
CA ARG A 106 3.78 0.65 8.57
C ARG A 106 3.97 -0.13 7.26
N LEU A 107 2.88 -0.48 6.56
CA LEU A 107 2.97 -1.12 5.25
C LEU A 107 3.56 -0.17 4.21
N SER A 108 3.17 1.11 4.22
CA SER A 108 3.75 2.14 3.34
C SER A 108 5.25 2.31 3.56
N LEU A 109 5.73 2.22 4.81
CA LEU A 109 7.16 2.29 5.13
C LEU A 109 7.93 1.05 4.64
N GLU A 110 7.33 -0.13 4.72
CA GLU A 110 7.90 -1.36 4.14
C GLU A 110 7.92 -1.31 2.60
N GLU A 111 6.84 -0.81 1.99
CA GLU A 111 6.73 -0.56 0.55
C GLU A 111 7.83 0.41 0.06
N ALA A 112 8.08 1.50 0.78
CA ALA A 112 9.13 2.46 0.44
C ALA A 112 10.52 1.81 0.35
N ARG A 113 10.82 0.86 1.25
CA ARG A 113 12.07 0.10 1.22
C ARG A 113 12.16 -0.81 -0.01
N GLU A 114 11.10 -1.53 -0.33
CA GLU A 114 11.06 -2.41 -1.51
C GLU A 114 11.17 -1.62 -2.82
N ILE A 115 10.51 -0.46 -2.90
CA ILE A 115 10.65 0.49 -4.01
C ILE A 115 12.11 0.92 -4.16
N ALA A 116 12.76 1.32 -3.07
CA ALA A 116 14.15 1.77 -3.11
C ALA A 116 15.10 0.67 -3.58
N GLU A 117 14.98 -0.55 -3.05
CA GLU A 117 15.82 -1.68 -3.44
C GLU A 117 15.64 -2.03 -4.92
N THR A 118 14.39 -2.11 -5.38
CA THR A 118 14.09 -2.46 -6.78
C THR A 118 14.50 -1.36 -7.76
N SER A 119 14.34 -0.09 -7.38
CA SER A 119 14.73 1.06 -8.21
C SER A 119 16.22 1.05 -8.55
N VAL A 120 17.08 0.65 -7.60
CA VAL A 120 18.54 0.64 -7.82
C VAL A 120 19.08 -0.68 -8.36
N ALA A 121 18.34 -1.78 -8.21
CA ALA A 121 18.83 -3.13 -8.49
C ALA A 121 19.34 -3.31 -9.92
N LYS A 122 18.66 -2.74 -10.91
CA LYS A 122 19.06 -2.85 -12.31
C LYS A 122 20.33 -2.04 -12.60
N ALA A 123 20.37 -0.77 -12.21
CA ALA A 123 21.54 0.08 -12.42
C ALA A 123 22.81 -0.49 -11.76
N ALA A 124 22.68 -1.07 -10.56
CA ALA A 124 23.78 -1.74 -9.88
C ALA A 124 24.26 -3.01 -10.62
N ARG A 125 23.32 -3.86 -11.06
CA ARG A 125 23.61 -5.09 -11.82
C ARG A 125 24.31 -4.80 -13.14
N ASP A 126 23.86 -3.76 -13.84
CA ASP A 126 24.39 -3.31 -15.12
C ASP A 126 25.64 -2.44 -14.97
N ARG A 127 26.12 -2.25 -13.73
CA ARG A 127 27.33 -1.48 -13.37
C ARG A 127 27.29 -0.02 -13.83
N LEU A 128 26.09 0.56 -13.93
CA LEU A 128 25.89 1.98 -14.23
C LEU A 128 26.21 2.86 -13.01
N VAL A 129 26.13 2.27 -11.82
CA VAL A 129 26.50 2.86 -10.53
C VAL A 129 27.44 1.93 -9.77
N SER A 130 28.33 2.51 -8.97
CA SER A 130 29.13 1.76 -8.00
C SER A 130 28.29 1.28 -6.81
N ALA A 131 28.82 0.37 -6.00
CA ALA A 131 28.14 -0.12 -4.80
C ALA A 131 27.86 1.01 -3.78
N GLU A 132 28.79 1.96 -3.65
CA GLU A 132 28.62 3.11 -2.75
C GLU A 132 27.56 4.09 -3.27
N GLU A 133 27.56 4.38 -4.58
CA GLU A 133 26.54 5.20 -5.22
C GLU A 133 25.15 4.55 -5.10
N ALA A 134 25.04 3.25 -5.39
CA ALA A 134 23.78 2.51 -5.24
C ALA A 134 23.23 2.57 -3.81
N ALA A 135 24.09 2.44 -2.80
CA ALA A 135 23.69 2.52 -1.40
C ALA A 135 23.14 3.91 -1.03
N ARG A 136 23.80 4.98 -1.51
CA ARG A 136 23.34 6.37 -1.29
C ARG A 136 22.03 6.67 -2.02
N ILE A 137 21.93 6.30 -3.29
CA ILE A 137 20.72 6.48 -4.10
C ILE A 137 19.54 5.74 -3.47
N ARG A 138 19.74 4.48 -3.06
CA ARG A 138 18.71 3.69 -2.37
C ARG A 138 18.24 4.39 -1.10
N SER A 139 19.17 4.87 -0.27
CA SER A 139 18.83 5.56 0.98
C SER A 139 17.96 6.79 0.73
N ASP A 140 18.29 7.60 -0.27
CA ASP A 140 17.53 8.81 -0.61
C ASP A 140 16.17 8.48 -1.23
N ILE A 141 16.07 7.43 -2.07
CA ILE A 141 14.78 6.96 -2.61
C ILE A 141 13.89 6.44 -1.49
N GLU A 142 14.42 5.64 -0.56
CA GLU A 142 13.66 5.14 0.59
C GLU A 142 13.14 6.32 1.43
N ALA A 143 14.01 7.29 1.75
CA ALA A 143 13.61 8.46 2.53
C ALA A 143 12.47 9.24 1.85
N TYR A 144 12.57 9.47 0.54
CA TYR A 144 11.52 10.13 -0.24
C TYR A 144 10.18 9.38 -0.16
N PHE A 145 10.17 8.07 -0.42
CA PHE A 145 8.92 7.31 -0.41
C PHE A 145 8.34 7.10 0.99
N ARG A 146 9.17 7.09 2.05
CA ARG A 146 8.68 7.05 3.43
C ARG A 146 7.86 8.30 3.80
N GLU A 147 8.20 9.45 3.22
CA GLU A 147 7.41 10.68 3.39
C GLU A 147 6.21 10.72 2.46
N GLU A 148 6.37 10.26 1.22
CA GLU A 148 5.31 10.34 0.22
C GLU A 148 4.18 9.33 0.47
N LEU A 149 4.47 8.07 0.80
CA LEU A 149 3.47 6.99 0.85
C LEU A 149 2.55 7.02 2.09
N ILE A 150 2.82 7.89 3.06
CA ILE A 150 1.96 8.08 4.24
C ILE A 150 0.95 9.23 4.08
N LYS A 151 1.08 10.03 3.01
CA LYS A 151 0.17 11.13 2.72
C LYS A 151 -1.17 10.58 2.25
N LEU A 152 -2.25 11.18 2.74
CA LEU A 152 -3.61 10.86 2.31
C LEU A 152 -3.80 11.32 0.86
N ARG A 153 -4.26 10.40 0.02
CA ARG A 153 -4.56 10.61 -1.38
C ARG A 153 -5.76 9.79 -1.78
N THR A 154 -6.49 10.28 -2.76
CA THR A 154 -7.40 9.46 -3.56
C THR A 154 -6.60 8.50 -4.44
N LYS A 155 -7.27 7.45 -4.93
CA LYS A 155 -6.69 6.55 -5.95
C LYS A 155 -6.17 7.34 -7.16
N GLN A 156 -6.95 8.31 -7.64
CA GLN A 156 -6.59 9.09 -8.83
C GLN A 156 -5.33 9.94 -8.61
N GLU A 157 -5.18 10.59 -7.46
CA GLU A 157 -3.96 11.35 -7.13
C GLU A 157 -2.74 10.43 -7.01
N LEU A 158 -2.90 9.26 -6.40
CA LEU A 158 -1.81 8.29 -6.31
C LEU A 158 -1.38 7.77 -7.69
N LEU A 159 -2.34 7.54 -8.60
CA LEU A 159 -2.05 7.15 -9.99
C LEU A 159 -1.30 8.25 -10.74
N GLN A 160 -1.72 9.50 -10.58
CA GLN A 160 -1.04 10.65 -11.20
C GLN A 160 0.39 10.82 -10.68
N ASP A 161 0.59 10.70 -9.36
CA ASP A 161 1.91 10.76 -8.75
C ASP A 161 2.80 9.61 -9.26
N ALA A 162 2.27 8.40 -9.38
CA ALA A 162 3.01 7.23 -9.88
C ALA A 162 3.42 7.35 -11.36
N GLN A 163 2.61 8.00 -12.20
CA GLN A 163 2.89 8.18 -13.63
C GLN A 163 3.87 9.30 -13.94
N GLY A 164 4.09 10.23 -13.00
CA GLY A 164 4.94 11.40 -13.23
C GLY A 164 5.86 11.68 -12.05
N LYS A 165 5.30 12.29 -11.00
CA LYS A 165 6.02 12.84 -9.85
C LYS A 165 7.05 11.85 -9.25
N PHE A 166 6.64 10.61 -9.04
CA PHE A 166 7.48 9.61 -8.40
C PHE A 166 8.65 9.16 -9.29
N GLN A 167 8.40 9.02 -10.60
CA GLN A 167 9.46 8.69 -11.55
C GLN A 167 10.47 9.84 -11.68
N GLU A 168 9.99 11.08 -11.75
CA GLU A 168 10.83 12.27 -11.80
C GLU A 168 11.69 12.41 -10.54
N ALA A 169 11.09 12.26 -9.35
CA ALA A 169 11.84 12.31 -8.10
C ALA A 169 12.94 11.25 -8.01
N VAL A 170 12.69 10.03 -8.49
CA VAL A 170 13.73 8.99 -8.55
C VAL A 170 14.87 9.42 -9.47
N LEU A 171 14.56 9.97 -10.66
CA LEU A 171 15.56 10.48 -11.59
C LEU A 171 16.38 11.62 -10.98
N ASP A 172 15.74 12.58 -10.31
CA ASP A 172 16.41 13.68 -9.62
C ASP A 172 17.40 13.18 -8.56
N ILE A 173 17.02 12.12 -7.82
CA ILE A 173 17.91 11.48 -6.85
C ILE A 173 19.11 10.83 -7.57
N TYR A 174 18.91 10.17 -8.70
CA TYR A 174 20.02 9.68 -9.52
C TYR A 174 20.93 10.84 -9.96
N GLU A 175 20.38 11.92 -10.52
CA GLU A 175 21.16 13.08 -10.97
C GLU A 175 21.99 13.70 -9.85
N LYS A 176 21.43 13.79 -8.64
CA LYS A 176 22.13 14.26 -7.44
C LYS A 176 23.40 13.44 -7.12
N HIS A 177 23.37 12.13 -7.34
CA HIS A 177 24.47 11.22 -6.95
C HIS A 177 25.45 10.90 -8.06
N ILE A 178 25.01 10.85 -9.32
CA ILE A 178 25.85 10.43 -10.46
C ILE A 178 25.92 11.44 -11.60
N GLY A 179 25.18 12.54 -11.52
CA GLY A 179 25.13 13.58 -12.54
C GLY A 179 24.26 13.24 -13.76
N ILE A 180 23.83 14.29 -14.47
CA ILE A 180 22.86 14.23 -15.58
C ILE A 180 23.28 13.23 -16.68
N GLU A 181 24.54 13.24 -17.10
CA GLU A 181 25.01 12.38 -18.19
C GLU A 181 24.89 10.89 -17.85
N ARG A 182 25.24 10.50 -16.63
CA ARG A 182 25.15 9.10 -16.19
C ARG A 182 23.71 8.71 -15.88
N THR A 183 22.89 9.63 -15.36
CA THR A 183 21.45 9.39 -15.20
C THR A 183 20.75 9.16 -16.53
N ALA A 184 21.13 9.87 -17.61
CA ALA A 184 20.60 9.59 -18.95
C ALA A 184 20.91 8.14 -19.38
N GLY A 185 22.09 7.62 -19.03
CA GLY A 185 22.44 6.21 -19.20
C GLY A 185 21.52 5.26 -18.43
N VAL A 186 21.24 5.56 -17.16
CA VAL A 186 20.28 4.79 -16.33
C VAL A 186 18.87 4.81 -16.95
N ARG A 187 18.40 5.98 -17.38
CA ARG A 187 17.10 6.15 -18.03
C ARG A 187 16.99 5.33 -19.32
N ALA A 188 18.03 5.33 -20.16
CA ALA A 188 18.05 4.59 -21.41
C ALA A 188 18.02 3.06 -21.22
N HIS A 189 18.54 2.56 -20.09
CA HIS A 189 18.50 1.13 -19.75
C HIS A 189 17.17 0.71 -19.12
N GLY A 190 16.24 1.65 -18.90
CA GLY A 190 14.96 1.41 -18.26
C GLY A 190 15.10 1.44 -16.74
N ILE A 191 14.65 2.54 -16.13
CA ILE A 191 14.31 2.53 -14.71
C ILE A 191 13.02 1.71 -14.62
N GLN A 192 13.06 0.62 -13.85
CA GLN A 192 11.82 -0.09 -13.55
C GLN A 192 10.89 0.91 -12.89
N ASN A 193 9.69 1.08 -13.46
CA ASN A 193 8.67 1.86 -12.78
C ASN A 193 8.51 1.20 -11.39
N PRO A 194 8.78 1.93 -10.29
CA PRO A 194 8.77 1.35 -8.96
C PRO A 194 7.40 0.75 -8.60
N PHE A 195 6.36 1.12 -9.34
CA PHE A 195 4.98 0.65 -9.18
C PHE A 195 4.56 -0.41 -10.21
N ASN A 196 5.36 -0.65 -11.26
CA ASN A 196 4.99 -1.54 -12.36
C ASN A 196 6.10 -2.57 -12.65
N ARG A 197 5.85 -3.83 -12.28
CA ARG A 197 6.75 -4.96 -12.58
C ARG A 197 6.25 -5.65 -13.86
N ALA A 198 7.10 -5.69 -14.88
CA ALA A 198 6.82 -6.22 -16.23
C ALA A 198 6.42 -7.70 -16.30
N ASP A 199 6.49 -8.45 -15.19
CA ASP A 199 6.24 -9.89 -15.13
C ASP A 199 4.78 -10.24 -14.79
N ARG A 200 3.82 -9.31 -14.93
CA ARG A 200 2.47 -9.47 -14.38
C ARG A 200 1.36 -9.36 -15.44
N GLU A 201 0.51 -10.38 -15.48
CA GLU A 201 -0.83 -10.30 -16.07
C GLU A 201 -1.61 -9.16 -15.41
N GLU A 202 -2.49 -8.50 -16.17
CA GLU A 202 -3.34 -7.35 -15.78
C GLU A 202 -4.36 -7.64 -14.66
N THR A 203 -4.04 -8.52 -13.72
CA THR A 203 -4.92 -8.87 -12.61
C THR A 203 -4.66 -7.93 -11.43
N SER A 204 -5.51 -6.93 -11.30
CA SER A 204 -5.91 -6.29 -10.02
C SER A 204 -4.77 -5.85 -9.07
N SER A 205 -3.67 -5.34 -9.61
CA SER A 205 -2.63 -4.66 -8.81
C SER A 205 -3.13 -3.30 -8.31
N CYS A 206 -2.78 -2.91 -7.09
CA CYS A 206 -3.14 -1.60 -6.55
C CYS A 206 -2.55 -0.41 -7.30
N CYS A 207 -1.43 -0.62 -7.97
CA CYS A 207 -0.74 0.37 -8.77
C CYS A 207 -0.53 -0.24 -10.17
N PRO A 208 -0.86 0.48 -11.26
CA PRO A 208 -0.85 -0.05 -12.61
C PRO A 208 0.55 -0.43 -13.07
#